data_AF-A0A4R6WK45-F1
#
_entry.id   AF-A0A4R6WK45-F1
#
_cell.length_a   1.000
_cell.length_b   1.000
_cell.length_c   1.000
_cell.angle_alpha   90.00
_cell.angle_beta   90.00
_cell.angle_gamma   90.00
#
_symmetry.space_group_name_H-M   'P 1'
#
loop_
_entity.id
_entity.type
_entity.pdbx_description
1 polymer ?
#
loop_
_entity_poly.entity_id
_entity_poly.type
_entity_poly.pdbx_seq_one_letter_code
_entity_poly.pdbx_strand_id
1 'polypeptide(L)'
;MNKDILDLKKTWQSLEIDPNESFYDFNQTLQHWRKRKRIIVFLWSIAVILFSGISFVYVIYTDELNSMSKSISEIILLVISVHLFGYSWRRITRERKEYLSNSTDFIRTLPDIHIKQGQRELMMFCIVSTFFLIAVFLYFLDSLLPSPVSVILSSALLLILTGILWTILKQILWKRIKRKNQRLSSKIAEILQYD
;
A
#
# COMPACT_ATOMS: atom_id res chain seq x y z
N MET A 1 -23.61 -39.41 18.98
CA MET A 1 -22.78 -38.20 19.12
C MET A 1 -21.30 -38.37 18.73
N ASN A 2 -20.82 -39.57 18.33
CA ASN A 2 -19.42 -39.78 17.89
C ASN A 2 -19.29 -40.17 16.40
N LYS A 3 -20.43 -40.33 15.70
CA LYS A 3 -20.47 -40.60 14.25
C LYS A 3 -20.33 -39.31 13.43
N ASP A 4 -20.96 -38.22 13.86
CA ASP A 4 -20.94 -36.95 13.11
C ASP A 4 -19.54 -36.31 13.04
N ILE A 5 -18.71 -36.42 14.08
CA ILE A 5 -17.33 -35.91 14.07
C ILE A 5 -16.42 -36.81 13.22
N LEU A 6 -16.67 -38.11 13.21
CA LEU A 6 -15.91 -39.06 12.38
C LEU A 6 -16.25 -38.89 10.90
N ASP A 7 -17.51 -38.60 10.59
CA ASP A 7 -17.99 -38.30 9.25
C ASP A 7 -17.52 -36.91 8.79
N LEU A 8 -17.52 -35.89 9.64
CA LEU A 8 -16.90 -34.58 9.33
C LEU A 8 -15.40 -34.70 9.07
N LYS A 9 -14.69 -35.52 9.85
CA LYS A 9 -13.26 -35.78 9.66
C LYS A 9 -13.02 -36.58 8.37
N LYS A 10 -13.85 -37.57 8.05
CA LYS A 10 -13.80 -38.29 6.78
C LYS A 10 -14.12 -37.41 5.59
N THR A 11 -15.05 -36.47 5.73
CA THR A 11 -15.41 -35.49 4.67
C THR A 11 -14.28 -34.49 4.44
N TRP A 12 -13.62 -34.05 5.52
CA TRP A 12 -12.41 -33.22 5.44
C TRP A 12 -11.21 -33.98 4.84
N GLN A 13 -11.03 -35.25 5.22
CA GLN A 13 -9.96 -36.10 4.69
C GLN A 13 -10.25 -36.58 3.26
N SER A 14 -11.52 -36.73 2.86
CA SER A 14 -11.88 -37.04 1.46
C SER A 14 -11.73 -35.82 0.55
N LEU A 15 -11.92 -34.60 1.08
CA LEU A 15 -11.54 -33.36 0.40
C LEU A 15 -10.01 -33.25 0.18
N GLU A 16 -9.22 -33.97 0.98
CA GLU A 16 -7.76 -34.01 0.90
C GLU A 16 -7.26 -35.07 -0.11
N ILE A 17 -8.14 -35.95 -0.61
CA ILE A 17 -7.77 -37.13 -1.41
C ILE A 17 -8.26 -37.06 -2.87
N ASP A 18 -9.11 -36.09 -3.26
CA ASP A 18 -9.50 -35.94 -4.68
C ASP A 18 -8.57 -34.93 -5.40
N PRO A 19 -7.64 -35.36 -6.26
CA PRO A 19 -6.64 -34.51 -6.84
C PRO A 19 -7.20 -33.90 -8.12
N ASN A 20 -8.05 -32.88 -7.99
CA ASN A 20 -8.20 -31.95 -9.09
C ASN A 20 -6.90 -31.13 -9.16
N GLU A 21 -6.06 -31.39 -10.17
CA GLU A 21 -4.83 -30.63 -10.46
C GLU A 21 -5.06 -29.11 -10.37
N SER A 22 -6.27 -28.65 -10.73
CA SER A 22 -6.72 -27.27 -10.62
C SER A 22 -6.72 -26.71 -9.18
N PHE A 23 -7.05 -27.52 -8.17
CA PHE A 23 -7.09 -27.10 -6.77
C PHE A 23 -5.68 -27.05 -6.16
N TYR A 24 -4.82 -28.00 -6.52
CA TYR A 24 -3.41 -27.99 -6.12
C TYR A 24 -2.66 -26.82 -6.77
N ASP A 25 -2.86 -26.57 -8.07
CA ASP A 25 -2.32 -25.41 -8.79
C ASP A 25 -2.86 -24.10 -8.22
N PHE A 26 -4.12 -24.05 -7.81
CA PHE A 26 -4.68 -22.88 -7.15
C PHE A 26 -4.06 -22.66 -5.78
N ASN A 27 -3.92 -23.69 -4.95
CA ASN A 27 -3.28 -23.57 -3.64
C ASN A 27 -1.81 -23.13 -3.77
N GLN A 28 -1.08 -23.66 -4.75
CA GLN A 28 0.28 -23.20 -5.06
C GLN A 28 0.28 -21.74 -5.54
N THR A 29 -0.64 -21.37 -6.44
CA THR A 29 -0.79 -19.99 -6.93
C THR A 29 -1.10 -19.04 -5.78
N LEU A 30 -1.99 -19.44 -4.88
CA LEU A 30 -2.44 -18.66 -3.73
C LEU A 30 -1.31 -18.55 -2.69
N GLN A 31 -0.57 -19.61 -2.42
CA GLN A 31 0.64 -19.58 -1.60
C GLN A 31 1.73 -18.68 -2.20
N HIS A 32 1.93 -18.73 -3.51
CA HIS A 32 2.89 -17.88 -4.21
C HIS A 32 2.48 -16.40 -4.14
N TRP A 33 1.19 -16.11 -4.34
CA TRP A 33 0.60 -14.78 -4.14
C TRP A 33 0.80 -14.28 -2.70
N ARG A 34 0.55 -15.13 -1.71
CA ARG A 34 0.77 -14.87 -0.28
C ARG A 34 2.24 -14.57 0.03
N LYS A 35 3.18 -15.38 -0.48
CA LYS A 35 4.63 -15.14 -0.33
C LYS A 35 5.06 -13.80 -0.96
N ARG A 36 4.58 -13.50 -2.18
CA ARG A 36 4.88 -12.25 -2.86
C ARG A 36 4.31 -11.03 -2.13
N LYS A 37 3.07 -11.11 -1.64
CA LYS A 37 2.48 -10.08 -0.77
C LYS A 37 3.32 -9.85 0.49
N ARG A 38 3.77 -10.91 1.16
CA ARG A 38 4.64 -10.82 2.35
C ARG A 38 5.93 -10.06 2.05
N ILE A 39 6.61 -10.40 0.96
CA ILE A 39 7.84 -9.70 0.55
C ILE A 39 7.56 -8.21 0.30
N ILE A 40 6.45 -7.87 -0.37
CA ILE A 40 6.08 -6.47 -0.61
C ILE A 40 5.82 -5.71 0.69
N VAL A 41 5.09 -6.31 1.64
CA VAL A 41 4.83 -5.72 2.96
C VAL A 41 6.13 -5.56 3.76
N PHE A 42 7.03 -6.54 3.69
CA PHE A 42 8.32 -6.50 4.34
C PHE A 42 9.22 -5.39 3.78
N LEU A 43 9.37 -5.32 2.45
CA LEU A 43 10.12 -4.25 1.77
C LEU A 43 9.52 -2.87 2.06
N TRP A 44 8.19 -2.75 2.09
CA TRP A 44 7.52 -1.52 2.48
C TRP A 44 7.85 -1.11 3.91
N SER A 45 7.86 -2.07 4.83
CA SER A 45 8.20 -1.82 6.24
C SER A 45 9.65 -1.33 6.38
N ILE A 46 10.59 -1.96 5.67
CA ILE A 46 11.99 -1.50 5.61
C ILE A 46 12.07 -0.08 5.06
N ALA A 47 11.39 0.21 3.95
CA ALA A 47 11.40 1.55 3.36
C ALA A 47 10.88 2.63 4.32
N VAL A 48 9.80 2.33 5.06
CA VAL A 48 9.26 3.25 6.06
C VAL A 48 10.23 3.46 7.23
N ILE A 49 10.89 2.40 7.70
CA ILE A 49 11.90 2.50 8.78
C ILE A 49 13.08 3.35 8.32
N LEU A 50 13.62 3.08 7.13
CA LEU A 50 14.74 3.84 6.57
C LEU A 50 14.36 5.31 6.37
N PHE A 51 13.20 5.59 5.76
CA PHE A 51 12.71 6.96 5.58
C PHE A 51 12.55 7.70 6.90
N SER A 52 11.99 7.03 7.92
CA SER A 52 11.80 7.61 9.25
C SER A 52 13.15 7.88 9.92
N GLY A 53 14.08 6.92 9.89
CA GLY A 53 15.42 7.10 10.43
C GLY A 53 16.16 8.26 9.78
N ILE A 54 16.11 8.37 8.45
CA ILE A 54 16.69 9.50 7.70
C ILE A 54 16.03 10.81 8.13
N SER A 55 14.70 10.85 8.23
CA SER A 55 13.98 12.07 8.62
C SER A 55 14.33 12.51 10.05
N PHE A 56 14.42 11.57 11.00
CA PHE A 56 14.82 11.88 12.37
C PHE A 56 16.27 12.35 12.48
N VAL A 57 17.21 11.65 11.83
CA VAL A 57 18.63 12.05 11.82
C VAL A 57 18.79 13.42 11.17
N TYR A 58 18.04 13.67 10.09
CA TYR A 58 18.02 14.96 9.42
C TYR A 58 17.58 16.05 10.39
N VAL A 59 16.38 15.95 10.99
CA VAL A 59 15.85 16.95 11.93
C VAL A 59 16.79 17.20 13.12
N ILE A 60 17.37 16.15 13.71
CA ILE A 60 18.30 16.29 14.84
C ILE A 60 19.60 16.99 14.41
N TYR A 61 20.10 16.71 13.21
CA TYR A 61 21.33 17.31 12.71
C TYR A 61 21.14 18.77 12.28
N THR A 62 19.94 19.13 11.85
CA THR A 62 19.60 20.49 11.40
C THR A 62 18.97 21.36 12.49
N ASP A 63 18.87 20.89 13.75
CA ASP A 63 18.22 21.58 14.89
C ASP A 63 18.77 23.00 15.19
N GLU A 64 19.84 23.44 14.50
CA GLU A 64 20.29 24.83 14.38
C GLU A 64 19.56 25.64 13.27
N LEU A 65 18.32 25.27 12.92
CA LEU A 65 17.59 25.91 11.82
C LEU A 65 17.23 27.37 12.13
N ASN A 66 18.00 28.30 11.53
CA ASN A 66 17.79 29.75 11.60
C ASN A 66 16.52 30.28 10.87
N SER A 67 15.65 29.41 10.34
CA SER A 67 14.50 29.86 9.51
C SER A 67 13.22 29.04 9.69
N MET A 68 12.10 29.77 9.78
CA MET A 68 10.74 29.25 9.93
C MET A 68 10.32 28.31 8.79
N SER A 69 10.72 28.58 7.55
CA SER A 69 10.28 27.79 6.38
C SER A 69 10.86 26.37 6.40
N LYS A 70 12.14 26.25 6.80
CA LYS A 70 12.82 24.97 6.96
C LYS A 70 12.26 24.17 8.15
N SER A 71 11.91 24.84 9.26
CA SER A 71 11.27 24.18 10.39
C SER A 71 9.89 23.60 10.01
N ILE A 72 9.11 24.33 9.20
CA ILE A 72 7.82 23.81 8.71
C ILE A 72 8.04 22.60 7.79
N SER A 73 9.06 22.63 6.92
CA SER A 73 9.42 21.47 6.07
C SER A 73 9.72 20.22 6.89
N GLU A 74 10.51 20.36 7.95
CA GLU A 74 10.86 19.27 8.86
C GLU A 74 9.66 18.68 9.58
N ILE A 75 8.75 19.54 10.07
CA ILE A 75 7.49 19.09 10.68
C ILE A 75 6.67 18.29 9.67
N ILE A 76 6.60 18.72 8.40
CA ILE A 76 5.89 17.97 7.36
C ILE A 76 6.54 16.60 7.13
N LEU A 77 7.88 16.50 7.11
CA LEU A 77 8.59 15.23 6.97
C LEU A 77 8.30 14.29 8.14
N LEU A 78 8.27 14.79 9.38
CA LEU A 78 7.89 14.02 10.56
C LEU A 78 6.43 13.53 10.47
N VAL A 79 5.50 14.40 10.05
CA VAL A 79 4.10 14.03 9.84
C VAL A 79 3.98 12.92 8.79
N ILE A 80 4.71 13.02 7.67
CA ILE A 80 4.76 11.97 6.65
C ILE A 80 5.27 10.65 7.25
N SER A 81 6.35 10.69 8.03
CA SER A 81 6.94 9.52 8.67
C SER A 81 5.94 8.82 9.61
N VAL A 82 5.31 9.56 10.53
CA VAL A 82 4.29 9.04 11.45
C VAL A 82 3.11 8.44 10.67
N HIS A 83 2.66 9.14 9.63
CA HIS A 83 1.53 8.70 8.81
C HIS A 83 1.84 7.39 8.06
N LEU A 84 3.03 7.27 7.47
CA LEU A 84 3.50 6.06 6.81
C LEU A 84 3.68 4.90 7.79
N PHE A 85 4.16 5.18 9.00
CA PHE A 85 4.31 4.18 10.05
C PHE A 85 2.94 3.63 10.51
N GLY A 86 1.99 4.53 10.81
CA GLY A 86 0.63 4.16 11.19
C GLY A 86 -0.09 3.39 10.07
N TYR A 87 0.17 3.73 8.81
CA TYR A 87 -0.31 2.97 7.66
C TYR A 87 0.30 1.57 7.58
N SER A 88 1.63 1.45 7.72
CA SER A 88 2.34 0.18 7.69
C SER A 88 1.83 -0.78 8.77
N TRP A 89 1.65 -0.27 10.00
CA TRP A 89 1.12 -1.05 11.12
C TRP A 89 -0.30 -1.59 10.84
N ARG A 90 -1.19 -0.73 10.33
CA ARG A 90 -2.55 -1.13 9.92
C ARG A 90 -2.53 -2.17 8.79
N ARG A 91 -1.59 -2.07 7.86
CA ARG A 91 -1.44 -3.03 6.76
C ARG A 91 -1.01 -4.40 7.26
N ILE A 92 -0.01 -4.46 8.15
CA ILE A 92 0.49 -5.71 8.74
C ILE A 92 -0.62 -6.43 9.53
N THR A 93 -1.34 -5.67 10.37
CA THR A 93 -2.43 -6.24 11.20
C THR A 93 -3.59 -6.75 10.36
N ARG A 94 -3.93 -6.07 9.25
CA ARG A 94 -4.97 -6.51 8.32
C ARG A 94 -4.56 -7.77 7.55
N GLU A 95 -3.34 -7.79 7.01
CA GLU A 95 -2.79 -8.96 6.31
C GLU A 95 -2.80 -10.19 7.24
N ARG A 96 -2.40 -10.05 8.52
CA ARG A 96 -2.46 -11.15 9.51
C ARG A 96 -3.86 -11.75 9.66
N LYS A 97 -4.92 -10.94 9.60
CA LYS A 97 -6.32 -11.40 9.66
C LYS A 97 -6.74 -12.11 8.38
N GLU A 98 -6.34 -11.60 7.21
CA GLU A 98 -6.59 -12.23 5.91
C GLU A 98 -5.93 -13.62 5.79
N TYR A 99 -4.76 -13.84 6.40
CA TYR A 99 -4.09 -15.15 6.41
C TYR A 99 -4.78 -16.22 7.26
N LEU A 100 -5.53 -15.82 8.29
CA LEU A 100 -6.25 -16.74 9.18
C LEU A 100 -7.60 -17.16 8.61
N SER A 101 -8.05 -16.51 7.53
CA SER A 101 -9.33 -16.73 6.89
C SER A 101 -9.17 -17.60 5.64
N ASN A 102 -9.70 -18.82 5.69
CA ASN A 102 -9.58 -19.82 4.61
C ASN A 102 -10.95 -20.29 4.07
N SER A 103 -12.05 -19.57 4.36
CA SER A 103 -13.38 -19.94 3.86
C SER A 103 -13.57 -19.55 2.39
N THR A 104 -14.42 -20.30 1.68
CA THR A 104 -14.89 -19.97 0.32
C THR A 104 -15.54 -18.58 0.25
N ASP A 105 -16.23 -18.15 1.31
CA ASP A 105 -16.77 -16.79 1.46
C ASP A 105 -15.68 -15.69 1.47
N PHE A 106 -14.50 -15.99 2.02
CA PHE A 106 -13.37 -15.09 1.97
C PHE A 106 -12.78 -14.98 0.55
N ILE A 107 -12.75 -16.08 -0.19
CA ILE A 107 -12.31 -16.11 -1.59
C ILE A 107 -13.25 -15.27 -2.47
N ARG A 108 -14.56 -15.32 -2.21
CA ARG A 108 -15.55 -14.49 -2.93
C ARG A 108 -15.40 -12.99 -2.64
N THR A 109 -14.96 -12.60 -1.46
CA THR A 109 -14.82 -11.19 -1.04
C THR A 109 -13.44 -10.58 -1.35
N LEU A 110 -12.46 -11.39 -1.75
CA LEU A 110 -11.09 -10.98 -2.10
C LEU A 110 -11.00 -9.86 -3.17
N PRO A 111 -11.76 -9.89 -4.28
CA PRO A 111 -11.74 -8.82 -5.29
C PRO A 111 -12.16 -7.45 -4.73
N ASP A 112 -13.20 -7.42 -3.89
CA ASP A 112 -13.70 -6.18 -3.30
C ASP A 112 -12.73 -5.62 -2.27
N ILE A 113 -12.14 -6.50 -1.46
CA ILE A 113 -11.08 -6.15 -0.52
C ILE A 113 -9.89 -5.54 -1.27
N HIS A 114 -9.47 -6.16 -2.38
CA HIS A 114 -8.32 -5.70 -3.16
C HIS A 114 -8.59 -4.34 -3.83
N ILE A 115 -9.79 -4.10 -4.37
CA ILE A 115 -10.16 -2.78 -4.92
C ILE A 115 -10.13 -1.69 -3.85
N LYS A 116 -10.79 -1.92 -2.71
CA LYS A 116 -10.87 -0.94 -1.62
C LYS A 116 -9.48 -0.64 -1.06
N GLN A 117 -8.63 -1.66 -0.91
CA GLN A 117 -7.25 -1.47 -0.49
C GLN A 117 -6.44 -0.68 -1.52
N GLY A 118 -6.57 -1.00 -2.81
CA GLY A 118 -5.88 -0.28 -3.88
C GLY A 118 -6.28 1.21 -3.95
N GLN A 119 -7.55 1.54 -3.75
CA GLN A 119 -8.01 2.94 -3.65
C GLN A 119 -7.34 3.67 -2.49
N ARG A 120 -7.30 3.03 -1.32
CA ARG A 120 -6.68 3.62 -0.12
C ARG A 120 -5.18 3.82 -0.30
N GLU A 121 -4.47 2.82 -0.84
CA GLU A 121 -3.04 2.90 -1.16
C GLU A 121 -2.75 4.03 -2.15
N LEU A 122 -3.59 4.18 -3.17
CA LEU A 122 -3.45 5.24 -4.16
C LEU A 122 -3.66 6.63 -3.55
N MET A 123 -4.67 6.81 -2.71
CA MET A 123 -4.88 8.11 -2.02
C MET A 123 -3.75 8.43 -1.05
N MET A 124 -3.29 7.44 -0.27
CA MET A 124 -2.12 7.58 0.60
C MET A 124 -0.90 8.05 -0.18
N PHE A 125 -0.59 7.38 -1.30
CA PHE A 125 0.51 7.76 -2.18
C PHE A 125 0.37 9.21 -2.67
N CYS A 126 -0.80 9.60 -3.16
CA CYS A 126 -1.01 10.96 -3.64
C CYS A 126 -0.83 12.02 -2.55
N ILE A 127 -1.39 11.78 -1.35
CA ILE A 127 -1.29 12.70 -0.22
C ILE A 127 0.16 12.83 0.25
N VAL A 128 0.84 11.71 0.49
CA VAL A 128 2.23 11.69 0.95
C VAL A 128 3.16 12.36 -0.05
N SER A 129 3.03 12.07 -1.35
CA SER A 129 3.85 12.71 -2.38
C SER A 129 3.57 14.21 -2.49
N THR A 130 2.32 14.65 -2.29
CA THR A 130 1.98 16.09 -2.29
C THR A 130 2.65 16.79 -1.12
N PHE A 131 2.54 16.25 0.10
CA PHE A 131 3.21 16.81 1.27
C PHE A 131 4.72 16.81 1.12
N PHE A 132 5.30 15.75 0.55
CA PHE A 132 6.74 15.68 0.30
C PHE A 132 7.20 16.77 -0.67
N LEU A 133 6.47 17.01 -1.76
CA LEU A 133 6.78 18.11 -2.69
C LEU A 133 6.70 19.48 -2.00
N ILE A 134 5.71 19.69 -1.14
CA ILE A 134 5.58 20.93 -0.35
C ILE A 134 6.75 21.09 0.61
N ALA A 135 7.16 20.03 1.32
CA ALA A 135 8.32 20.06 2.21
C ALA A 135 9.60 20.43 1.44
N VAL A 136 9.85 19.79 0.29
CA VAL A 136 10.99 20.13 -0.57
C VAL A 136 10.94 21.60 -1.00
N PHE A 137 9.78 22.09 -1.43
CA PHE A 137 9.62 23.50 -1.80
C PHE A 137 9.94 24.45 -0.64
N LEU A 138 9.39 24.19 0.55
CA LEU A 138 9.60 25.01 1.74
C LEU A 138 11.05 25.00 2.19
N TYR A 139 11.75 23.87 2.07
CA TYR A 139 13.17 23.77 2.40
C TYR A 139 14.04 24.72 1.57
N PHE A 140 13.71 24.88 0.28
CA PHE A 140 14.43 25.78 -0.63
C PHE A 140 13.88 27.21 -0.65
N LEU A 141 12.75 27.48 0.02
CA LEU A 141 12.04 28.75 -0.08
C LEU A 141 12.93 29.93 0.29
N ASP A 142 13.68 29.85 1.39
CA ASP A 142 14.55 30.94 1.83
C ASP A 142 15.62 31.30 0.80
N SER A 143 16.17 30.29 0.11
CA SER A 143 17.16 30.49 -0.94
C SER A 143 16.57 31.12 -2.20
N LEU A 144 15.25 31.00 -2.38
CA LEU A 144 14.51 31.54 -3.53
C LEU A 144 13.99 32.96 -3.26
N LEU A 145 13.70 33.31 -2.00
CA LEU A 145 13.17 34.62 -1.59
C LEU A 145 13.89 35.85 -2.18
N PRO A 146 15.23 35.87 -2.36
CA PRO A 146 15.92 37.02 -2.94
C PRO A 146 15.54 37.32 -4.40
N SER A 147 14.93 36.37 -5.12
CA SER A 147 14.51 36.54 -6.52
C SER A 147 13.01 36.26 -6.69
N PRO A 148 12.17 37.29 -6.92
CA PRO A 148 10.73 37.10 -7.13
C PRO A 148 10.42 36.16 -8.29
N VAL A 149 11.24 36.18 -9.34
CA VAL A 149 11.07 35.33 -10.53
C VAL A 149 11.30 33.86 -10.18
N SER A 150 12.30 33.54 -9.36
CA SER A 150 12.57 32.15 -8.96
C SER A 150 11.45 31.61 -8.07
N VAL A 151 10.91 32.43 -7.16
CA VAL A 151 9.75 32.06 -6.33
C VAL A 151 8.53 31.73 -7.19
N ILE A 152 8.22 32.58 -8.19
CA ILE A 152 7.08 32.36 -9.10
C ILE A 152 7.28 31.07 -9.91
N LEU A 153 8.46 30.87 -10.50
CA LEU A 153 8.77 29.67 -11.28
C LEU A 153 8.69 28.39 -10.45
N SER A 154 9.29 28.38 -9.24
CA SER A 154 9.25 27.23 -8.33
C SER A 154 7.83 26.95 -7.84
N SER A 155 7.03 27.98 -7.59
CA SER A 155 5.61 27.82 -7.20
C SER A 155 4.78 27.25 -8.34
N ALA A 156 4.96 27.75 -9.56
CA ALA A 156 4.30 27.23 -10.75
C ALA A 156 4.69 25.76 -11.01
N LEU A 157 5.98 25.42 -10.86
CA LEU A 157 6.48 24.06 -10.98
C LEU A 157 5.84 23.13 -9.93
N LEU A 158 5.74 23.55 -8.67
CA LEU A 158 5.07 22.80 -7.61
C LEU A 158 3.60 22.51 -7.97
N LEU A 159 2.87 23.52 -8.46
CA LEU A 159 1.47 23.37 -8.89
C LEU A 159 1.33 22.42 -10.08
N ILE A 160 2.23 22.50 -11.06
CA ILE A 160 2.23 21.59 -12.21
C ILE A 160 2.50 20.15 -11.76
N LEU A 161 3.50 19.92 -10.92
CA LEU A 161 3.86 18.58 -10.43
C LEU A 161 2.73 17.97 -9.60
N THR A 162 2.13 18.73 -8.70
CA THR A 162 0.97 18.29 -7.92
C THR A 162 -0.24 18.04 -8.82
N GLY A 163 -0.50 18.91 -9.80
CA GLY A 163 -1.52 18.71 -10.82
C GLY A 163 -1.36 17.40 -11.60
N ILE A 164 -0.15 17.12 -12.11
CA ILE A 164 0.18 15.87 -12.82
C ILE A 164 -0.06 14.66 -11.94
N LEU A 165 0.36 14.73 -10.67
CA LEU A 165 0.21 13.65 -9.72
C LEU A 165 -1.27 13.28 -9.48
N TRP A 166 -2.13 14.28 -9.31
CA TRP A 166 -3.56 14.08 -9.04
C TRP A 166 -4.40 13.76 -10.27
N THR A 167 -4.08 14.33 -11.42
CA THR A 167 -4.89 14.19 -12.64
C THR A 167 -4.41 13.04 -13.53
N ILE A 168 -3.10 12.91 -13.74
CA ILE A 168 -2.53 11.94 -14.67
C ILE A 168 -2.12 10.67 -13.92
N LEU A 169 -1.20 10.79 -12.96
CA LEU A 169 -0.57 9.63 -12.31
C LEU A 169 -1.59 8.81 -11.53
N LYS A 170 -2.44 9.47 -10.75
CA LYS A 170 -3.56 8.83 -10.03
C LYS A 170 -4.45 8.01 -10.96
N GLN A 171 -4.86 8.58 -12.09
CA GLN A 171 -5.73 7.90 -13.04
C GLN A 171 -5.05 6.68 -13.70
N ILE A 172 -3.77 6.82 -14.08
CA ILE A 172 -3.01 5.72 -14.69
C ILE A 172 -2.87 4.56 -13.70
N LEU A 173 -2.48 4.85 -12.46
CA LEU A 173 -2.32 3.84 -11.41
C LEU A 173 -3.68 3.18 -11.07
N TRP A 174 -4.75 3.97 -11.01
CA TRP A 174 -6.10 3.44 -10.80
C TRP A 174 -6.52 2.45 -11.89
N LYS A 175 -6.31 2.80 -13.17
CA LYS A 175 -6.58 1.90 -14.31
C LYS A 175 -5.78 0.60 -14.18
N ARG A 176 -4.52 0.65 -13.75
CA ARG A 176 -3.69 -0.55 -13.51
C ARG A 176 -4.25 -1.43 -12.39
N ILE A 177 -4.69 -0.84 -11.28
CA ILE A 177 -5.30 -1.58 -10.16
C ILE A 177 -6.58 -2.27 -10.63
N LYS A 178 -7.45 -1.55 -11.34
CA LYS A 178 -8.72 -2.11 -11.87
C LYS A 178 -8.48 -3.30 -12.79
N ARG A 179 -7.52 -3.20 -13.72
CA ARG A 179 -7.15 -4.31 -14.63
C ARG A 179 -6.62 -5.53 -13.87
N LYS A 180 -5.77 -5.33 -12.85
CA LYS A 180 -5.27 -6.43 -12.01
C LYS A 180 -6.42 -7.10 -11.26
N ASN A 181 -7.36 -6.33 -10.73
CA ASN A 181 -8.51 -6.89 -10.02
C ASN A 181 -9.45 -7.67 -10.93
N GLN A 182 -9.67 -7.21 -12.17
CA GLN A 182 -10.47 -7.94 -13.15
C GLN A 182 -9.87 -9.33 -13.45
N ARG A 183 -8.54 -9.42 -13.62
CA ARG A 183 -7.85 -10.70 -13.80
C ARG A 183 -7.92 -11.60 -12.57
N LEU A 184 -7.92 -11.02 -11.37
CA LEU A 184 -8.09 -11.79 -10.14
C LEU A 184 -9.51 -12.34 -10.03
N SER A 185 -10.52 -11.50 -10.30
CA SER A 185 -11.92 -11.86 -10.26
C SER A 185 -12.27 -12.94 -11.28
N SER A 186 -11.71 -12.88 -12.50
CA SER A 186 -11.95 -13.90 -13.52
C SER A 186 -11.39 -15.25 -13.08
N LYS A 187 -10.17 -15.29 -12.52
CA LYS A 187 -9.56 -16.51 -12.00
C LYS A 187 -10.35 -17.11 -10.83
N ILE A 188 -10.88 -16.26 -9.95
CA ILE A 188 -11.70 -16.73 -8.82
C ILE A 188 -13.03 -17.31 -9.31
N ALA A 189 -13.67 -16.68 -10.30
CA ALA A 189 -14.92 -17.16 -10.88
C ALA A 189 -14.75 -18.51 -11.60
N GLU A 190 -13.64 -18.69 -12.32
CA GLU A 190 -13.30 -19.93 -13.02
C GLU A 190 -13.14 -21.12 -12.06
N ILE A 191 -12.66 -20.86 -10.84
CA ILE A 191 -12.43 -21.89 -9.81
C ILE A 191 -13.70 -22.22 -9.03
N LEU A 192 -14.52 -21.20 -8.74
CA LEU A 192 -15.80 -21.37 -8.03
C LEU A 192 -16.92 -21.95 -8.92
N GLN A 193 -16.70 -22.09 -10.23
CA GLN A 193 -17.62 -22.79 -11.15
C GLN A 193 -17.53 -24.32 -11.03
N TYR A 194 -16.49 -24.84 -10.36
CA TYR A 194 -16.29 -26.28 -10.13
C TYR A 194 -16.68 -26.74 -8.70
N ASP A 195 -17.27 -25.84 -7.89
CA ASP A 195 -17.98 -26.12 -6.63
C ASP A 195 -19.50 -26.26 -6.89
#